data_AF-A0A2W5KCP2-F1
#
_entry.id   AF-A0A2W5KCP2-F1
#
_cell.length_a   1.000
_cell.length_b   1.000
_cell.length_c   1.000
_cell.angle_alpha   90.00
_cell.angle_beta   90.00
_cell.angle_gamma   90.00
#
_symmetry.space_group_name_H-M   'P 1'
#
loop_
_entity.id
_entity.type
_entity.pdbx_description
1 polymer ?
#
loop_
_entity_poly.entity_id
_entity_poly.type
_entity_poly.pdbx_seq_one_letter_code
_entity_poly.pdbx_strand_id
1 'polypeptide(L)'
;MSLPSRTHSPEDDLAFLRSIAEGAGRTRMAGGVAYLAGGLLYGLQCLFHWGQMTGLIRWPGWASLSFVVAVTVIFLIVLIAAIRRDRGASRQGSSANRALGATFAGAGLANLAMVAVFGANALRLGSLEVWLLYPAVVFALQGAVWYVMHALQRRTWMLATAIGWLVAAVALGLANGSAYYLVVCTVSLFGLMALPGWIMLREARVAQAGT
;
A
#
# COMPACT_ATOMS: atom_id res chain seq x y z
N MET A 1 36.24 26.84 -28.14
CA MET A 1 34.85 26.42 -28.42
C MET A 1 34.12 26.35 -27.09
N SER A 2 33.56 27.47 -26.65
CA SER A 2 32.85 27.61 -25.36
C SER A 2 31.37 27.30 -25.57
N LEU A 3 30.83 26.32 -24.83
CA LEU A 3 29.40 26.01 -24.85
C LEU A 3 28.61 27.23 -24.34
N PRO A 4 27.52 27.65 -25.03
CA PRO A 4 26.69 28.74 -24.55
C PRO A 4 26.05 28.34 -23.21
N SER A 5 26.25 29.16 -22.19
CA SER A 5 25.53 29.07 -20.92
C SER A 5 24.04 29.22 -21.20
N ARG A 6 23.26 28.14 -21.01
CA ARG A 6 21.78 28.20 -20.99
C ARG A 6 21.39 29.19 -19.88
N THR A 7 21.04 30.40 -20.28
CA THR A 7 20.36 31.36 -19.42
C THR A 7 18.99 30.78 -19.09
N HIS A 8 18.84 30.26 -17.87
CA HIS A 8 17.54 29.91 -17.30
C HIS A 8 16.66 31.17 -17.33
N SER A 9 15.48 31.11 -17.95
CA SER A 9 14.57 32.27 -17.97
C SER A 9 13.94 32.42 -16.58
N PRO A 10 13.67 33.64 -16.08
CA PRO A 10 12.87 33.86 -14.87
C PRO A 10 11.51 33.14 -14.90
N GLU A 11 10.98 32.91 -16.09
CA GLU A 11 9.75 32.13 -16.33
C GLU A 11 9.95 30.64 -16.03
N ASP A 12 11.13 30.08 -16.32
CA ASP A 12 11.50 28.70 -15.99
C ASP A 12 11.65 28.53 -14.47
N ASP A 13 12.22 29.53 -13.80
CA ASP A 13 12.35 29.54 -12.34
C ASP A 13 10.98 29.70 -11.66
N LEU A 14 10.09 30.53 -12.20
CA LEU A 14 8.70 30.63 -11.72
C LEU A 14 7.91 29.36 -12.00
N ALA A 15 8.08 28.73 -13.16
CA ALA A 15 7.47 27.44 -13.47
C ALA A 15 8.00 26.34 -12.54
N PHE A 16 9.29 26.38 -12.20
CA PHE A 16 9.91 25.48 -11.24
C PHE A 16 9.39 25.70 -9.82
N LEU A 17 9.37 26.95 -9.34
CA LEU A 17 8.83 27.33 -8.02
C LEU A 17 7.34 27.04 -7.91
N ARG A 18 6.56 27.31 -8.97
CA ARG A 18 5.14 26.91 -9.08
C ARG A 18 5.01 25.39 -9.03
N SER A 19 5.86 24.65 -9.74
CA SER A 19 5.83 23.19 -9.70
C SER A 19 6.24 22.61 -8.34
N ILE A 20 7.08 23.31 -7.58
CA ILE A 20 7.41 22.96 -6.19
C ILE A 20 6.22 23.27 -5.27
N ALA A 21 5.62 24.45 -5.40
CA ALA A 21 4.49 24.89 -4.59
C ALA A 21 3.22 24.05 -4.83
N GLU A 22 2.84 23.83 -6.08
CA GLU A 22 1.67 23.02 -6.47
C GLU A 22 1.95 21.52 -6.29
N GLY A 23 3.21 21.11 -6.43
CA GLY A 23 3.67 19.73 -6.36
C GLY A 23 3.81 19.14 -4.97
N ALA A 24 3.85 19.96 -3.93
CA ALA A 24 4.07 19.54 -2.54
C ALA A 24 2.80 19.04 -1.82
N GLY A 25 1.61 19.22 -2.40
CA GLY A 25 0.34 19.06 -1.66
C GLY A 25 -0.61 17.96 -2.13
N ARG A 26 -0.50 17.43 -3.36
CA ARG A 26 -1.52 16.52 -3.90
C ARG A 26 -1.23 15.06 -3.60
N THR A 27 -1.69 14.61 -2.45
CA THR A 27 -1.87 13.18 -2.14
C THR A 27 -2.77 12.56 -3.21
N ARG A 28 -2.26 11.59 -3.99
CA ARG A 28 -3.05 10.94 -5.05
C ARG A 28 -4.29 10.28 -4.46
N MET A 29 -5.46 10.67 -4.96
CA MET A 29 -6.73 10.13 -4.50
C MET A 29 -6.78 8.62 -4.75
N ALA A 30 -6.14 8.13 -5.82
CA ALA A 30 -6.02 6.71 -6.09
C ALA A 30 -5.24 5.94 -5.00
N GLY A 31 -4.19 6.53 -4.44
CA GLY A 31 -3.40 5.90 -3.36
C GLY A 31 -4.21 5.72 -2.08
N GLY A 32 -4.97 6.77 -1.70
CA GLY A 32 -5.87 6.69 -0.54
C GLY A 32 -7.02 5.69 -0.73
N VAL A 33 -7.65 5.64 -1.91
CA VAL A 33 -8.68 4.64 -2.23
C VAL A 33 -8.11 3.23 -2.17
N ALA A 34 -6.92 3.01 -2.75
CA ALA A 34 -6.28 1.70 -2.74
C ALA A 34 -6.01 1.21 -1.32
N TYR A 35 -5.42 2.03 -0.47
CA TYR A 35 -5.13 1.66 0.92
C TYR A 35 -6.39 1.44 1.75
N LEU A 36 -7.40 2.31 1.60
CA LEU A 36 -8.67 2.15 2.32
C LEU A 36 -9.40 0.87 1.89
N ALA A 37 -9.62 0.70 0.58
CA ALA A 37 -10.32 -0.47 0.05
C ALA A 37 -9.57 -1.76 0.37
N GLY A 38 -8.25 -1.78 0.19
CA GLY A 38 -7.44 -2.93 0.53
C GLY A 38 -7.53 -3.27 2.03
N GLY A 39 -7.43 -2.27 2.91
CA GLY A 39 -7.47 -2.49 4.36
C GLY A 39 -8.78 -3.09 4.82
N LEU A 40 -9.89 -2.58 4.28
CA LEU A 40 -11.23 -3.09 4.59
C LEU A 40 -11.48 -4.48 3.99
N LEU A 41 -11.17 -4.68 2.71
CA LEU A 41 -11.44 -5.92 1.99
C LEU A 41 -10.57 -7.07 2.52
N TYR A 42 -9.26 -6.88 2.61
CA TYR A 42 -8.36 -7.91 3.13
C TYR A 42 -8.50 -8.08 4.65
N GLY A 43 -8.77 -7.00 5.40
CA GLY A 43 -9.07 -7.10 6.83
C GLY A 43 -10.31 -7.95 7.10
N LEU A 44 -11.38 -7.73 6.33
CA LEU A 44 -12.60 -8.54 6.40
C LEU A 44 -12.34 -10.00 5.98
N GLN A 45 -11.50 -10.21 4.97
CA GLN A 45 -11.10 -11.56 4.56
C GLN A 45 -10.35 -12.29 5.68
N CYS A 46 -9.39 -11.63 6.35
CA CYS A 46 -8.68 -12.21 7.49
C CYS A 46 -9.63 -12.51 8.66
N LEU A 47 -10.59 -11.63 8.94
CA LEU A 47 -11.60 -11.85 9.98
C LEU A 47 -12.50 -13.04 9.66
N PHE A 48 -12.87 -13.22 8.38
CA PHE A 48 -13.63 -14.38 7.94
C PHE A 48 -12.86 -15.69 8.14
N HIS A 49 -11.57 -15.71 7.78
CA HIS A 49 -10.71 -16.88 8.02
C HIS A 49 -10.51 -17.17 9.51
N TRP A 50 -10.45 -16.14 10.37
CA TRP A 50 -10.49 -16.32 11.82
C TRP A 50 -11.81 -16.98 12.26
N GLY A 51 -12.94 -16.55 11.71
CA GLY A 51 -14.25 -17.17 11.93
C GLY A 51 -14.31 -18.64 11.51
N GLN A 52 -13.60 -19.01 10.44
CA GLN A 52 -13.45 -20.41 10.04
C GLN A 52 -12.56 -21.20 11.02
N MET A 53 -11.45 -20.62 11.46
CA MET A 53 -10.52 -21.25 12.41
C MET A 53 -11.17 -21.52 13.77
N THR A 54 -12.02 -20.61 14.24
CA THR A 54 -12.77 -20.75 15.50
C THR A 54 -13.98 -21.68 15.39
N GLY A 55 -14.26 -22.21 14.19
CA GLY A 55 -15.37 -23.14 13.93
C GLY A 55 -16.74 -22.48 13.84
N LEU A 56 -16.82 -21.14 13.92
CA LEU A 56 -18.05 -20.37 13.79
C LEU A 56 -18.60 -20.41 12.35
N ILE A 57 -17.69 -20.52 11.36
CA ILE A 57 -18.02 -20.58 9.93
C ILE A 57 -17.46 -21.87 9.35
N ARG A 58 -18.33 -22.82 9.02
CA ARG A 58 -17.95 -24.09 8.38
C ARG A 58 -18.31 -24.07 6.91
N TRP A 59 -17.37 -23.61 6.09
CA TRP A 59 -17.52 -23.61 4.63
C TRP A 59 -16.60 -24.65 4.01
N PRO A 60 -17.06 -25.33 2.94
CA PRO A 60 -16.19 -26.21 2.17
C PRO A 60 -15.07 -25.39 1.50
N GLY A 61 -13.91 -26.01 1.25
CA GLY A 61 -12.71 -25.31 0.78
C GLY A 61 -12.91 -24.52 -0.51
N TRP A 62 -13.75 -24.99 -1.43
CA TRP A 62 -14.08 -24.27 -2.66
C TRP A 62 -14.85 -22.97 -2.42
N ALA A 63 -15.76 -22.93 -1.44
CA ALA A 63 -16.50 -21.71 -1.09
C ALA A 63 -15.56 -20.67 -0.45
N SER A 64 -14.63 -21.13 0.38
CA SER A 64 -13.58 -20.29 0.94
C SER A 64 -12.64 -19.73 -0.14
N LEU A 65 -12.27 -20.55 -1.12
CA LEU A 65 -11.44 -20.12 -2.25
C LEU A 65 -12.17 -19.08 -3.10
N SER A 66 -13.43 -19.33 -3.45
CA SER A 66 -14.27 -18.38 -4.19
C SER A 66 -14.39 -17.04 -3.48
N PHE A 67 -14.49 -17.04 -2.16
CA PHE A 67 -14.52 -15.81 -1.36
C PHE A 67 -13.21 -15.02 -1.45
N VAL A 68 -12.06 -15.68 -1.31
CA VAL A 68 -10.73 -15.04 -1.44
C VAL A 68 -10.53 -14.46 -2.85
N VAL A 69 -10.92 -15.21 -3.87
CA VAL A 69 -10.85 -14.76 -5.27
C VAL A 69 -11.77 -13.56 -5.49
N ALA A 70 -13.01 -13.61 -5.00
CA ALA A 70 -13.97 -12.52 -5.12
C ALA A 70 -13.45 -11.23 -4.46
N VAL A 71 -12.91 -11.31 -3.24
CA VAL A 71 -12.30 -10.16 -2.54
C VAL A 71 -11.17 -9.55 -3.37
N THR A 72 -10.28 -10.39 -3.91
CA THR A 72 -9.16 -9.93 -4.74
C THR A 72 -9.63 -9.27 -6.03
N VAL A 73 -10.62 -9.85 -6.70
CA VAL A 73 -11.22 -9.29 -7.93
C VAL A 73 -11.87 -7.93 -7.64
N ILE A 74 -12.65 -7.83 -6.55
CA ILE A 74 -13.28 -6.56 -6.15
C ILE A 74 -12.20 -5.50 -5.88
N PHE A 75 -11.13 -5.85 -5.16
CA PHE A 75 -10.02 -4.95 -4.91
C PHE A 75 -9.36 -4.46 -6.21
N LEU A 76 -9.09 -5.36 -7.15
CA LEU A 76 -8.52 -5.01 -8.45
C LEU A 76 -9.44 -4.07 -9.26
N ILE A 77 -10.76 -4.32 -9.26
CA ILE A 77 -11.73 -3.44 -9.92
C ILE A 77 -11.67 -2.04 -9.32
N VAL A 78 -11.70 -1.94 -7.98
CA VAL A 78 -11.62 -0.65 -7.27
C VAL A 78 -10.31 0.07 -7.59
N LEU A 79 -9.18 -0.65 -7.57
CA LEU A 79 -7.87 -0.10 -7.86
C LEU A 79 -7.77 0.42 -9.31
N ILE A 80 -8.23 -0.37 -10.29
CA ILE A 80 -8.24 0.03 -11.70
C ILE A 80 -9.14 1.25 -11.91
N ALA A 81 -10.33 1.26 -11.32
CA ALA A 81 -11.24 2.39 -11.39
C ALA A 81 -10.63 3.66 -10.77
N ALA A 82 -9.97 3.54 -9.61
CA ALA A 82 -9.31 4.65 -8.94
C ALA A 82 -8.15 5.22 -9.78
N ILE A 83 -7.30 4.35 -10.34
CA ILE A 83 -6.20 4.77 -11.23
C ILE A 83 -6.75 5.46 -12.48
N ARG A 84 -7.79 4.91 -13.10
CA ARG A 84 -8.42 5.51 -14.29
C ARG A 84 -9.01 6.88 -13.99
N ARG A 85 -9.59 7.08 -12.80
CA ARG A 85 -10.12 8.37 -12.36
C ARG A 85 -9.03 9.41 -12.12
N ASP A 86 -7.87 9.00 -11.58
CA ASP A 86 -6.75 9.91 -11.30
C ASP A 86 -5.92 10.27 -12.55
N ARG A 87 -5.96 9.45 -13.61
CA ARG A 87 -5.24 9.69 -14.87
C ARG A 87 -5.63 10.99 -15.57
N GLY A 88 -6.85 11.48 -15.38
CA GLY A 88 -7.32 12.74 -15.97
C GLY A 88 -6.76 13.99 -15.29
N ALA A 89 -6.26 13.88 -14.05
CA ALA A 89 -6.00 15.03 -13.20
C ALA A 89 -4.51 15.44 -13.07
N SER A 90 -3.55 14.68 -13.60
CA SER A 90 -2.12 14.93 -13.31
C SER A 90 -1.20 14.67 -14.51
N ARG A 91 -0.93 15.70 -15.32
CA ARG A 91 0.14 15.69 -16.34
C ARG A 91 1.46 16.33 -15.86
N GLN A 92 1.47 17.01 -14.70
CA GLN A 92 2.66 17.58 -14.08
C GLN A 92 2.83 17.00 -12.67
N GLY A 93 3.53 15.86 -12.58
CA GLY A 93 3.91 15.28 -11.28
C GLY A 93 5.23 15.88 -10.82
N SER A 94 5.27 16.44 -9.61
CA SER A 94 6.50 16.89 -8.96
C SER A 94 7.53 15.76 -8.84
N SER A 95 8.81 16.12 -8.65
CA SER A 95 9.89 15.15 -8.40
C SER A 95 9.56 14.19 -7.26
N ALA A 96 8.94 14.69 -6.18
CA ALA A 96 8.46 13.89 -5.06
C ALA A 96 7.37 12.89 -5.48
N ASN A 97 6.40 13.29 -6.31
CA ASN A 97 5.34 12.37 -6.76
C ASN A 97 5.89 11.27 -7.70
N ARG A 98 6.92 11.58 -8.50
CA ARG A 98 7.64 10.57 -9.30
C ARG A 98 8.41 9.59 -8.41
N ALA A 99 9.10 10.09 -7.38
CA ALA A 99 9.80 9.25 -6.41
C ALA A 99 8.82 8.29 -5.71
N LEU A 100 7.67 8.81 -5.23
CA LEU A 100 6.61 7.99 -4.65
C LEU A 100 6.12 6.93 -5.63
N GLY A 101 5.82 7.30 -6.88
CA GLY A 101 5.41 6.34 -7.91
C GLY A 101 6.44 5.23 -8.15
N ALA A 102 7.74 5.56 -8.17
CA ALA A 102 8.81 4.60 -8.30
C ALA A 102 8.93 3.68 -7.06
N THR A 103 8.77 4.22 -5.85
CA THR A 103 8.74 3.44 -4.61
C THR A 103 7.61 2.41 -4.62
N PHE A 104 6.39 2.80 -5.02
CA PHE A 104 5.25 1.89 -5.14
C PHE A 104 5.45 0.84 -6.22
N ALA A 105 5.99 1.22 -7.38
CA ALA A 105 6.31 0.27 -8.44
C ALA A 105 7.37 -0.75 -7.99
N GLY A 106 8.43 -0.28 -7.32
CA GLY A 106 9.47 -1.12 -6.75
C GLY A 106 8.93 -2.09 -5.70
N ALA A 107 8.07 -1.61 -4.80
CA ALA A 107 7.41 -2.47 -3.82
C ALA A 107 6.51 -3.53 -4.48
N GLY A 108 5.79 -3.17 -5.55
CA GLY A 108 4.97 -4.11 -6.33
C GLY A 108 5.81 -5.18 -7.04
N LEU A 109 6.93 -4.80 -7.67
CA LEU A 109 7.86 -5.74 -8.30
C LEU A 109 8.53 -6.66 -7.27
N ALA A 110 8.95 -6.11 -6.13
CA ALA A 110 9.46 -6.92 -5.02
C ALA A 110 8.41 -7.92 -4.53
N ASN A 111 7.15 -7.50 -4.42
CA ASN A 111 6.05 -8.39 -4.05
C ASN A 111 5.86 -9.54 -5.05
N LEU A 112 5.93 -9.25 -6.35
CA LEU A 112 5.84 -10.27 -7.40
C LEU A 112 6.98 -11.30 -7.28
N ALA A 113 8.21 -10.82 -7.06
CA ALA A 113 9.37 -11.69 -6.86
C ALA A 113 9.23 -12.54 -5.59
N MET A 114 8.73 -11.95 -4.49
CA MET A 114 8.48 -12.68 -3.24
C MET A 114 7.43 -13.78 -3.41
N VAL A 115 6.33 -13.53 -4.12
CA VAL A 115 5.33 -14.57 -4.42
C VAL A 115 5.96 -15.73 -5.17
N ALA A 116 6.82 -15.46 -6.16
CA ALA A 116 7.53 -16.51 -6.89
C ALA A 116 8.49 -17.31 -5.98
N VAL A 117 9.27 -16.63 -5.14
CA VAL A 117 10.25 -17.27 -4.23
C VAL A 117 9.55 -18.09 -3.15
N PHE A 118 8.64 -17.49 -2.38
CA PHE A 118 7.95 -18.18 -1.30
C PHE A 118 6.98 -19.24 -1.84
N GLY A 119 6.31 -18.99 -2.97
CA GLY A 119 5.44 -19.96 -3.62
C GLY A 119 6.19 -21.18 -4.13
N ALA A 120 7.30 -20.99 -4.85
CA ALA A 120 8.12 -22.10 -5.33
C ALA A 120 8.73 -22.90 -4.16
N ASN A 121 9.18 -22.23 -3.09
CA ASN A 121 9.70 -22.91 -1.91
C ASN A 121 8.61 -23.66 -1.13
N ALA A 122 7.42 -23.08 -0.94
CA ALA A 122 6.31 -23.76 -0.27
C ALA A 122 5.90 -25.05 -1.01
N LEU A 123 5.89 -25.02 -2.36
CA LEU A 123 5.64 -26.21 -3.17
C LEU A 123 6.76 -27.25 -3.08
N ARG A 124 8.03 -26.82 -3.06
CA ARG A 124 9.20 -27.71 -2.97
C ARG A 124 9.34 -28.37 -1.61
N LEU A 125 9.11 -27.62 -0.53
CA LEU A 125 9.28 -28.06 0.85
C LEU A 125 8.01 -28.70 1.43
N GLY A 126 6.89 -28.64 0.71
CA GLY A 126 5.59 -29.18 1.16
C GLY A 126 5.04 -28.53 2.44
N SER A 127 5.63 -27.42 2.87
CA SER A 127 5.29 -26.74 4.13
C SER A 127 4.64 -25.39 3.86
N LEU A 128 3.39 -25.26 4.31
CA LEU A 128 2.66 -23.99 4.26
C LEU A 128 3.21 -22.95 5.24
N GLU A 129 4.05 -23.35 6.20
CA GLU A 129 4.72 -22.44 7.12
C GLU A 129 5.67 -21.48 6.41
N VAL A 130 6.35 -21.95 5.35
CA VAL A 130 7.20 -21.10 4.50
C VAL A 130 6.36 -20.04 3.80
N TRP A 131 5.13 -20.37 3.43
CA TRP A 131 4.19 -19.42 2.85
C TRP A 131 3.68 -18.38 3.86
N LEU A 132 3.53 -18.75 5.14
CA LEU A 132 3.13 -17.81 6.19
C LEU A 132 4.20 -16.77 6.54
N LEU A 133 5.46 -16.97 6.13
CA LEU A 133 6.50 -15.93 6.23
C LEU A 133 6.30 -14.82 5.18
N TYR A 134 5.65 -15.10 4.05
CA TYR A 134 5.44 -14.11 2.99
C TYR A 134 4.70 -12.85 3.49
N PRO A 135 3.54 -12.94 4.19
CA PRO A 135 2.87 -11.75 4.69
C PRO A 135 3.72 -10.96 5.70
N ALA A 136 4.52 -11.60 6.54
CA ALA A 136 5.43 -10.89 7.46
C ALA A 136 6.43 -10.01 6.70
N VAL A 137 7.02 -10.53 5.61
CA VAL A 137 7.94 -9.75 4.76
C VAL A 137 7.19 -8.64 4.01
N VAL A 138 5.98 -8.89 3.53
CA VAL A 138 5.14 -7.85 2.89
C VAL A 138 4.83 -6.71 3.85
N PHE A 139 4.55 -7.01 5.11
CA PHE A 139 4.32 -6.00 6.13
C PHE A 139 5.58 -5.15 6.39
N ALA A 140 6.76 -5.79 6.45
CA ALA A 140 8.02 -5.07 6.57
C ALA A 140 8.27 -4.15 5.37
N LEU A 141 8.01 -4.63 4.16
CA LEU A 141 8.12 -3.85 2.93
C LEU A 141 7.16 -2.66 2.93
N GLN A 142 5.92 -2.84 3.39
CA GLN A 142 4.96 -1.74 3.55
C GLN A 142 5.46 -0.70 4.56
N GLY A 143 6.06 -1.13 5.67
CA GLY A 143 6.71 -0.22 6.63
C GLY A 143 7.80 0.62 5.97
N ALA A 144 8.63 0.03 5.13
CA ALA A 144 9.65 0.74 4.37
C ALA A 144 9.05 1.76 3.38
N VAL A 145 7.98 1.40 2.66
CA VAL A 145 7.26 2.32 1.76
C VAL A 145 6.71 3.52 2.54
N TRP A 146 6.05 3.28 3.67
CA TRP A 146 5.53 4.34 4.54
C TRP A 146 6.63 5.23 5.11
N TYR A 147 7.79 4.67 5.44
CA TYR A 147 8.95 5.45 5.87
C TYR A 147 9.49 6.36 4.76
N VAL A 148 9.57 5.88 3.52
CA VAL A 148 9.93 6.72 2.37
C VAL A 148 8.91 7.84 2.16
N MET A 149 7.61 7.53 2.27
CA MET A 149 6.56 8.55 2.20
C MET A 149 6.72 9.61 3.29
N HIS A 150 7.03 9.19 4.52
CA HIS A 150 7.36 10.10 5.62
C HIS A 150 8.60 10.95 5.32
N ALA A 151 9.68 10.36 4.81
CA ALA A 151 10.91 11.09 4.51
C ALA A 151 10.69 12.20 3.45
N LEU A 152 9.79 11.96 2.49
CA LEU A 152 9.44 12.90 1.44
C LEU A 152 8.41 13.95 1.88
N GLN A 153 7.38 13.57 2.63
CA GLN A 153 6.28 14.47 3.00
C GLN A 153 6.40 15.07 4.41
N ARG A 154 7.32 14.57 5.23
CA ARG A 154 7.62 15.00 6.62
C ARG A 154 6.42 14.98 7.57
N ARG A 155 5.36 14.20 7.28
CA ARG A 155 4.18 14.06 8.14
C ARG A 155 4.40 12.99 9.20
N THR A 156 4.30 13.34 10.47
CA THR A 156 4.57 12.45 11.61
C THR A 156 3.65 11.23 11.67
N TRP A 157 2.39 11.37 11.24
CA TRP A 157 1.45 10.23 11.20
C TRP A 157 1.92 9.12 10.23
N MET A 158 2.64 9.46 9.17
CA MET A 158 3.19 8.48 8.23
C MET A 158 4.32 7.66 8.88
N LEU A 159 5.11 8.27 9.77
CA LEU A 159 6.13 7.58 10.55
C LEU A 159 5.49 6.61 11.55
N ALA A 160 4.42 7.04 12.24
CA ALA A 160 3.66 6.16 13.12
C ALA A 160 3.12 4.94 12.35
N THR A 161 2.57 5.14 11.16
CA THR A 161 2.13 4.03 10.28
C THR A 161 3.30 3.12 9.90
N ALA A 162 4.45 3.69 9.51
CA ALA A 162 5.66 2.92 9.16
C ALA A 162 6.14 2.03 10.31
N ILE A 163 6.26 2.60 11.51
CA ILE A 163 6.65 1.87 12.72
C ILE A 163 5.62 0.78 13.02
N GLY A 164 4.32 1.09 12.92
CA GLY A 164 3.26 0.10 13.10
C GLY A 164 3.40 -1.10 12.18
N TRP A 165 3.70 -0.88 10.89
CA TRP A 165 3.92 -1.97 9.92
C TRP A 165 5.14 -2.81 10.25
N LEU A 166 6.24 -2.20 10.70
CA LEU A 166 7.45 -2.91 11.10
C LEU A 166 7.21 -3.75 12.38
N VAL A 167 6.53 -3.19 13.37
CA VAL A 167 6.14 -3.91 14.59
C VAL A 167 5.22 -5.08 14.25
N ALA A 168 4.22 -4.86 13.39
CA ALA A 168 3.32 -5.91 12.94
C ALA A 168 4.04 -7.01 12.16
N ALA A 169 5.04 -6.68 11.34
CA ALA A 169 5.88 -7.67 10.65
C ALA A 169 6.64 -8.57 11.63
N VAL A 170 7.25 -8.00 12.66
CA VAL A 170 7.93 -8.76 13.72
C VAL A 170 6.93 -9.62 14.48
N ALA A 171 5.77 -9.06 14.84
CA ALA A 171 4.72 -9.80 15.53
C ALA A 171 4.21 -11.00 14.70
N LEU A 172 4.05 -10.86 13.38
CA LEU A 172 3.66 -11.96 12.49
C LEU A 172 4.74 -13.04 12.39
N GLY A 173 6.02 -12.65 12.34
CA GLY A 173 7.14 -13.60 12.37
C GLY A 173 7.15 -14.43 13.65
N LEU A 174 6.90 -13.80 14.81
CA LEU A 174 6.84 -14.47 16.10
C LEU A 174 5.56 -15.30 16.29
N ALA A 175 4.44 -14.86 15.72
CA ALA A 175 3.15 -15.55 15.81
C ALA A 175 2.95 -16.60 14.71
N ASN A 176 3.99 -16.94 13.93
CA ASN A 176 3.88 -17.90 12.83
C ASN A 176 3.38 -19.26 13.34
N GLY A 177 2.39 -19.84 12.65
CA GLY A 177 1.74 -21.10 13.05
C GLY A 177 0.73 -21.00 14.21
N SER A 178 0.48 -19.80 14.77
CA SER A 178 -0.49 -19.60 15.84
C SER A 178 -1.80 -18.97 15.36
N ALA A 179 -2.90 -19.22 16.09
CA ALA A 179 -4.19 -18.57 15.84
C ALA A 179 -4.07 -17.04 15.86
N TYR A 180 -3.18 -16.48 16.69
CA TYR A 180 -2.96 -15.04 16.81
C TYR A 180 -2.49 -14.37 15.51
N TYR A 181 -1.90 -15.11 14.57
CA TYR A 181 -1.43 -14.60 13.28
C TYR A 181 -2.53 -13.84 12.52
N LEU A 182 -3.74 -14.41 12.47
CA LEU A 182 -4.87 -13.81 11.75
C LEU A 182 -5.42 -12.56 12.44
N VAL A 183 -5.35 -12.46 13.77
CA VAL A 183 -5.73 -11.24 14.51
C VAL A 183 -4.71 -10.13 14.27
N VAL A 184 -3.42 -10.44 14.33
CA VAL A 184 -2.38 -9.44 14.04
C VAL A 184 -2.56 -8.89 12.62
N CYS A 185 -2.80 -9.76 11.63
CA CYS A 185 -3.13 -9.34 10.27
C CYS A 185 -4.38 -8.44 10.24
N THR A 186 -5.48 -8.87 10.85
CA THR A 186 -6.75 -8.14 10.83
C THR A 186 -6.62 -6.75 11.45
N VAL A 187 -6.07 -6.65 12.67
CA VAL A 187 -5.87 -5.39 13.38
C VAL A 187 -4.95 -4.46 12.59
N SER A 188 -3.88 -5.00 12.01
CA SER A 188 -2.94 -4.21 11.22
C SER A 188 -3.56 -3.72 9.91
N LEU A 189 -4.35 -4.54 9.22
CA LEU A 189 -5.00 -4.14 7.97
C LEU A 189 -6.03 -3.02 8.21
N PHE A 190 -6.80 -3.09 9.30
CA PHE A 190 -7.70 -1.99 9.66
C PHE A 190 -6.94 -0.75 10.17
N GLY A 191 -6.01 -0.92 11.10
CA GLY A 191 -5.34 0.20 11.78
C GLY A 191 -4.23 0.88 10.95
N LEU A 192 -3.46 0.11 10.18
CA LEU A 192 -2.27 0.57 9.46
C LEU A 192 -2.46 0.67 7.95
N MET A 193 -3.58 0.14 7.43
CA MET A 193 -3.93 0.26 6.02
C MET A 193 -5.20 1.09 5.82
N ALA A 194 -6.31 0.71 6.46
CA ALA A 194 -7.59 1.39 6.25
C ALA A 194 -7.60 2.82 6.81
N LEU A 195 -7.13 3.00 8.06
CA LEU A 195 -7.10 4.32 8.70
C LEU A 195 -6.18 5.33 7.96
N PRO A 196 -4.92 5.00 7.64
CA PRO A 196 -4.08 5.82 6.76
C PRO A 196 -4.70 6.13 5.41
N GLY A 197 -5.34 5.14 4.76
CA GLY A 197 -6.03 5.33 3.49
C GLY A 197 -7.19 6.33 3.60
N TRP A 198 -7.94 6.29 4.69
CA TRP A 198 -9.01 7.25 4.97
C TRP A 198 -8.48 8.67 5.19
N ILE A 199 -7.38 8.82 5.94
CA ILE A 199 -6.73 10.12 6.15
C ILE A 199 -6.28 10.72 4.81
N MET A 200 -5.60 9.93 3.97
CA MET A 200 -5.18 10.36 2.63
C MET A 200 -6.37 10.79 1.75
N LEU A 201 -7.49 10.06 1.82
CA LEU A 201 -8.70 10.40 1.09
C LEU A 201 -9.37 11.68 1.59
N ARG A 202 -9.37 11.90 2.89
CA ARG A 202 -9.92 13.12 3.49
C ARG A 202 -9.09 14.33 3.06
N GLU A 203 -7.77 14.22 3.13
CA GLU A 203 -6.85 15.28 2.67
C GLU A 203 -7.02 15.57 1.17
N ALA A 204 -7.12 14.54 0.33
CA ALA A 204 -7.32 14.70 -1.11
C ALA A 204 -8.67 15.37 -1.46
N ARG A 205 -9.74 15.05 -0.72
CA ARG A 205 -11.06 15.70 -0.92
C ARG A 205 -11.06 17.17 -0.50
N VAL A 206 -10.44 17.49 0.63
CA VAL A 206 -10.33 18.88 1.10
C VAL A 206 -9.55 19.71 0.09
N ALA A 207 -8.46 19.18 -0.47
CA ALA A 207 -7.69 19.87 -1.50
C ALA A 207 -8.47 20.12 -2.80
N GLN A 208 -9.44 19.26 -3.17
CA GLN A 208 -10.29 19.44 -4.35
C GLN A 208 -11.44 20.43 -4.14
N ALA A 209 -11.90 20.63 -2.90
CA ALA A 209 -12.98 21.56 -2.59
C ALA A 209 -12.50 23.01 -2.42
N GLY A 210 -11.19 23.22 -2.26
CA GLY A 210 -10.56 24.53 -2.15
C GLY A 210 -10.00 25.09 -3.47
N THR A 211 -10.22 24.40 -4.59
CA THR A 211 -9.92 24.85 -5.97
C THR A 211 -11.21 25.13 -6.71
#